data_AF-A7GR41-F1
#
_entry.id   AF-A7GR41-F1
#
_cell.length_a   1.000
_cell.length_b   1.000
_cell.length_c   1.000
_cell.angle_alpha   90.00
_cell.angle_beta   90.00
_cell.angle_gamma   90.00
#
_symmetry.space_group_name_H-M   'P 1'
#
loop_
_entity.id
_entity.type
_entity.pdbx_description
1 polymer ?
#
loop_
_entity_poly.entity_id
_entity_poly.type
_entity_poly.pdbx_seq_one_letter_code
_entity_poly.pdbx_strand_id
1 'polypeptide(L)'
;MSMKSTLCNGGGLNVDITQSMARIVVNGKDLPFTSVRTSRWHIGPVDDLIVSTKQRVEAFYQFMWSRVPMMIVMYFLQGAEYVRFTQIIGINESITGEYTYYFSWG
;
A
#
# COMPACT_ATOMS: atom_id res chain seq x y z
N MET A 1 -3.70 -22.30 4.46
CA MET A 1 -4.59 -21.84 5.55
C MET A 1 -5.21 -20.52 5.07
N SER A 2 -6.53 -20.49 4.84
CA SER A 2 -7.22 -19.39 4.14
C SER A 2 -7.27 -18.13 4.99
N MET A 3 -6.75 -17.01 4.50
CA MET A 3 -7.02 -15.69 5.08
C MET A 3 -8.53 -15.46 4.99
N LYS A 4 -9.22 -15.39 6.14
CA LYS A 4 -10.64 -15.03 6.19
C LYS A 4 -10.77 -13.59 5.68
N SER A 5 -11.16 -13.46 4.42
CA SER A 5 -11.68 -12.22 3.86
C SER A 5 -13.00 -11.90 4.58
N THR A 6 -13.00 -10.83 5.37
CA THR A 6 -14.27 -10.24 5.83
C THR A 6 -14.93 -9.61 4.60
N LEU A 7 -15.87 -10.35 4.02
CA LEU A 7 -16.71 -9.97 2.89
C LEU A 7 -17.67 -8.86 3.30
N CYS A 8 -17.60 -7.71 2.61
CA CYS A 8 -18.73 -6.81 2.43
C CYS A 8 -19.03 -6.69 0.93
N ASN A 9 -20.30 -6.88 0.59
CA ASN A 9 -20.82 -7.04 -0.77
C ASN A 9 -20.81 -5.75 -1.60
N GLY A 10 -20.49 -5.86 -2.89
CA GLY A 10 -20.84 -4.90 -3.95
C GLY A 10 -19.76 -3.89 -4.35
N GLY A 11 -18.98 -4.21 -5.40
CA GLY A 11 -18.14 -3.26 -6.15
C GLY A 11 -16.76 -2.95 -5.55
N GLY A 12 -15.73 -3.69 -5.97
CA GLY A 12 -14.32 -3.46 -5.61
C GLY A 12 -13.99 -3.83 -4.15
N LEU A 13 -13.45 -5.02 -3.91
CA LEU A 13 -13.14 -5.50 -2.56
C LEU A 13 -11.95 -4.73 -2.00
N ASN A 14 -12.18 -3.68 -1.22
CA ASN A 14 -11.11 -3.07 -0.42
C ASN A 14 -10.73 -4.03 0.73
N VAL A 15 -9.72 -4.87 0.50
CA VAL A 15 -9.19 -5.88 1.42
C VAL A 15 -8.21 -5.23 2.38
N ASP A 16 -8.54 -5.25 3.67
CA ASP A 16 -7.62 -4.86 4.74
C ASP A 16 -6.60 -5.97 5.00
N ILE A 17 -5.32 -5.64 4.82
CA ILE A 17 -4.19 -6.55 5.02
C ILE A 17 -3.23 -6.04 6.10
N THR A 18 -3.63 -5.03 6.87
CA THR A 18 -2.79 -4.36 7.88
C THR A 18 -2.15 -5.36 8.84
N GLN A 19 -2.94 -6.31 9.37
CA GLN A 19 -2.47 -7.30 10.34
C GLN A 19 -1.57 -8.38 9.72
N SER A 20 -1.46 -8.45 8.40
CA SER A 20 -0.56 -9.38 7.71
C SER A 20 0.79 -8.74 7.36
N MET A 21 0.85 -7.40 7.39
CA MET A 21 2.02 -6.63 6.97
C MET A 21 2.99 -6.42 8.15
N ALA A 22 4.26 -6.70 7.90
CA ALA A 22 5.35 -6.44 8.83
C ALA A 22 6.04 -5.10 8.52
N ARG A 23 6.31 -4.85 7.24
CA ARG A 23 7.11 -3.70 6.79
C ARG A 23 6.83 -3.38 5.32
N ILE A 24 6.84 -2.10 4.98
CA ILE A 24 6.80 -1.62 3.59
C ILE A 24 8.04 -0.77 3.35
N VAL A 25 8.76 -1.05 2.27
CA VAL A 25 9.92 -0.27 1.81
C VAL A 25 9.61 0.26 0.42
N VAL A 26 9.70 1.58 0.23
CA VAL A 26 9.50 2.24 -1.06
C VAL A 26 10.81 2.93 -1.46
N ASN A 27 11.37 2.51 -2.60
CA ASN A 27 12.62 3.02 -3.13
C ASN A 27 13.76 3.04 -2.09
N GLY A 28 13.88 1.95 -1.32
CA GLY A 28 14.87 1.80 -0.25
C GLY A 28 14.56 2.54 1.05
N LYS A 29 13.43 3.24 1.16
CA LYS A 29 13.00 3.95 2.39
C LYS A 29 11.83 3.25 3.06
N ASP A 30 11.90 3.15 4.38
CA ASP A 30 10.79 2.62 5.18
C ASP A 30 9.58 3.53 5.13
N LEU A 31 8.43 2.93 4.86
CA LEU A 31 7.13 3.56 4.96
C LEU A 31 6.39 2.96 6.17
N PRO A 32 6.40 3.65 7.33
CA PRO A 32 5.55 3.23 8.44
C PRO A 32 4.09 3.37 8.03
N PHE A 33 3.23 2.51 8.57
CA PHE A 33 1.81 2.49 8.23
C PHE A 33 0.95 2.30 9.46
N THR A 34 -0.25 2.88 9.41
CA THR A 34 -1.36 2.64 10.34
C THR A 34 -2.38 1.69 9.73
N SER A 35 -2.52 1.70 8.40
CA SER A 35 -3.38 0.80 7.64
C SER A 35 -2.77 0.48 6.27
N VAL A 36 -2.96 -0.76 5.82
CA VAL A 36 -2.58 -1.23 4.49
C VAL A 36 -3.75 -1.98 3.89
N ARG A 37 -4.15 -1.57 2.70
CA ARG A 37 -5.29 -2.13 1.98
C ARG A 37 -4.99 -2.34 0.50
N THR A 38 -5.77 -3.18 -0.16
CA THR A 38 -5.72 -3.38 -1.62
C THR A 38 -7.12 -3.60 -2.17
N SER A 39 -7.39 -3.22 -3.41
CA SER A 39 -8.69 -3.43 -4.07
C SER A 39 -8.93 -4.88 -4.50
N ARG A 40 -7.88 -5.71 -4.54
CA ARG A 40 -8.00 -7.11 -4.96
C ARG A 40 -6.85 -7.96 -4.42
N TRP A 41 -7.22 -9.09 -3.82
CA TRP A 41 -6.28 -10.06 -3.27
C TRP A 41 -6.39 -11.41 -3.98
N HIS A 42 -5.24 -12.01 -4.31
CA HIS A 42 -5.17 -13.41 -4.74
C HIS A 42 -4.08 -14.17 -3.96
N ILE A 43 -2.83 -14.13 -4.45
CA ILE A 43 -1.64 -14.61 -3.74
C ILE A 43 -0.83 -13.42 -3.15
N GLY A 44 -1.27 -12.21 -3.47
CA GLY A 44 -0.79 -10.92 -2.98
C GLY A 44 -1.70 -9.82 -3.54
N PRO A 45 -1.34 -8.53 -3.30
CA PRO A 45 -2.01 -7.40 -3.94
C PRO A 45 -1.91 -7.51 -5.48
N VAL A 46 -3.05 -7.34 -6.17
CA VAL A 46 -3.12 -7.56 -7.63
C VAL A 46 -3.01 -6.27 -8.43
N ASP A 47 -3.69 -5.19 -8.01
CA ASP A 47 -3.80 -3.96 -8.81
C ASP A 47 -3.14 -2.74 -8.12
N ASP A 48 -3.31 -2.65 -6.80
CA ASP A 48 -2.94 -1.48 -6.03
C ASP A 48 -2.52 -1.81 -4.59
N LEU A 49 -1.95 -0.79 -3.94
CA LEU A 49 -1.78 -0.74 -2.50
C LEU A 49 -2.18 0.64 -2.00
N ILE A 50 -3.02 0.68 -0.97
CA ILE A 50 -3.44 1.90 -0.30
C ILE A 50 -2.83 1.88 1.10
N VAL A 51 -1.93 2.82 1.38
CA VAL A 51 -1.20 2.87 2.64
C VAL A 51 -1.52 4.16 3.37
N SER A 52 -2.08 4.05 4.58
CA SER A 52 -2.27 5.19 5.48
C SER A 52 -1.15 5.25 6.51
N THR A 53 -0.71 6.46 6.87
CA THR A 53 0.37 6.68 7.83
C THR A 53 0.28 8.04 8.50
N LYS A 54 0.85 8.18 9.70
CA LYS A 54 0.98 9.47 10.40
C LYS A 54 2.23 10.26 9.98
N GLN A 55 3.06 9.70 9.10
CA GLN A 55 4.31 10.34 8.69
C GLN A 55 4.26 10.76 7.24
N ARG A 56 4.49 12.05 7.00
CA ARG A 56 4.65 12.59 5.66
C ARG A 56 6.00 12.18 5.09
N VAL A 57 5.99 11.62 3.88
CA VAL A 57 7.20 11.34 3.09
C VAL A 57 7.28 12.35 1.94
N GLU A 58 8.06 13.42 2.10
CA GLU A 58 8.14 14.52 1.12
C GLU A 58 8.52 14.04 -0.29
N ALA A 59 9.43 13.07 -0.39
CA ALA A 59 9.88 12.52 -1.68
C ALA A 59 8.72 11.93 -2.51
N PHE A 60 7.67 11.43 -1.86
CA PHE A 60 6.53 10.80 -2.55
C PHE A 60 5.72 11.81 -3.37
N TYR A 61 5.64 13.07 -2.96
CA TYR A 61 5.00 14.12 -3.76
C TYR A 61 5.75 14.34 -5.07
N GLN A 62 7.09 14.41 -5.02
CA GLN A 62 7.92 14.55 -6.21
C GLN A 62 7.77 13.33 -7.12
N PHE A 63 7.76 12.12 -6.54
CA PHE A 63 7.59 10.90 -7.31
C PHE A 63 6.22 10.82 -8.00
N MET A 64 5.14 11.20 -7.30
CA MET A 64 3.79 11.31 -7.88
C MET A 64 3.78 12.24 -9.11
N TRP A 65 4.36 13.44 -8.99
CA TRP A 65 4.42 14.39 -10.11
C TRP A 65 5.28 13.90 -11.27
N SER A 66 6.42 13.27 -10.97
CA SER A 66 7.33 12.74 -11.98
C SER A 66 6.78 11.51 -12.72
N ARG A 67 5.83 10.78 -12.11
CA ARG A 67 5.32 9.49 -12.57
C ARG A 67 6.40 8.42 -12.81
N VAL A 68 7.58 8.59 -12.22
CA VAL A 68 8.66 7.61 -12.32
C VAL A 68 8.27 6.35 -11.53
N PRO A 69 8.34 5.16 -12.14
CA PRO A 69 8.14 3.91 -11.42
C PRO A 69 9.20 3.73 -10.33
N MET A 70 8.76 3.33 -9.13
CA MET A 70 9.62 3.06 -7.98
C MET A 70 9.45 1.63 -7.52
N MET A 71 10.50 1.07 -6.94
CA MET A 71 10.43 -0.24 -6.32
C MET A 71 9.67 -0.16 -4.99
N ILE A 72 8.72 -1.05 -4.79
CA ILE A 72 8.09 -1.30 -3.49
C ILE A 72 8.38 -2.74 -3.07
N VAL A 73 8.75 -2.92 -1.80
CA VAL A 73 8.95 -4.22 -1.16
C VAL A 73 8.00 -4.32 0.03
N MET A 74 7.17 -5.35 0.01
CA MET A 74 6.20 -5.66 1.05
C MET A 74 6.65 -6.91 1.79
N TYR A 75 6.94 -6.77 3.08
CA TYR A 75 7.28 -7.88 3.96
C TYR A 75 6.06 -8.26 4.78
N PHE A 76 5.68 -9.52 4.73
CA PHE A 76 4.56 -10.07 5.49
C PHE A 76 5.07 -10.71 6.79
N LEU A 77 4.25 -10.69 7.84
CA LEU A 77 4.59 -11.30 9.14
C LEU A 77 4.87 -12.81 9.05
N GLN A 78 4.34 -13.47 8.03
CA GLN A 78 4.57 -14.90 7.78
C GLN A 78 5.91 -15.19 7.08
N GLY A 79 6.73 -14.16 6.81
CA GLY A 79 8.03 -14.28 6.17
C GLY A 79 8.01 -14.23 4.64
N ALA A 80 6.83 -14.11 4.01
CA ALA A 80 6.74 -13.87 2.57
C ALA A 80 7.16 -12.44 2.24
N GLU A 81 7.79 -12.26 1.07
CA GLU A 81 8.10 -10.95 0.50
C GLU A 81 7.47 -10.78 -0.88
N TYR A 82 7.13 -9.54 -1.21
CA TYR A 82 6.57 -9.21 -2.51
C TYR A 82 7.20 -7.93 -3.05
N VAL A 83 7.76 -8.02 -4.25
CA VAL A 83 8.49 -6.92 -4.91
C VAL A 83 7.76 -6.54 -6.19
N ARG A 84 7.52 -5.23 -6.38
CA ARG A 84 6.90 -4.67 -7.57
C ARG A 84 7.49 -3.30 -7.92
N PHE A 85 7.36 -2.91 -9.18
CA PHE A 85 7.45 -1.51 -9.58
C PHE A 85 6.07 -0.89 -9.47
N THR A 86 5.98 0.29 -8.89
CA THR A 86 4.73 1.01 -8.65
C THR A 86 4.89 2.50 -8.94
N GLN A 87 3.78 3.15 -9.24
CA GLN A 87 3.64 4.60 -9.25
C GLN A 87 2.77 5.04 -8.07
N ILE A 88 2.98 6.27 -7.59
CA ILE A 88 2.04 6.93 -6.68
C ILE A 88 1.08 7.72 -7.57
N ILE A 89 -0.18 7.33 -7.55
CA ILE A 89 -1.24 7.93 -8.39
C ILE A 89 -2.08 8.97 -7.61
N GLY A 90 -1.91 9.02 -6.29
CA GLY A 90 -2.60 9.96 -5.44
C GLY A 90 -2.02 10.00 -4.04
N ILE A 91 -2.16 11.17 -3.41
CA ILE A 91 -1.82 11.41 -2.01
C ILE A 91 -2.98 12.20 -1.41
N ASN A 92 -3.52 11.73 -0.30
CA ASN A 92 -4.55 12.43 0.47
C ASN A 92 -4.02 12.71 1.88
N GLU A 93 -4.35 13.88 2.42
CA GLU A 93 -4.06 14.26 3.79
C GLU A 93 -5.39 14.48 4.52
N SER A 94 -5.60 13.74 5.60
CA SER A 94 -6.78 13.89 6.43
C SER A 94 -6.65 15.13 7.32
N ILE A 95 -7.80 15.62 7.80
CA ILE A 95 -7.87 16.72 8.78
C ILE A 95 -7.15 16.34 10.09
N THR A 96 -7.02 15.04 10.38
CA THR A 96 -6.31 14.53 11.56
C THR A 96 -4.80 14.39 11.37
N GLY A 97 -4.26 14.77 10.21
CA GLY A 97 -2.83 14.69 9.90
C GLY A 97 -2.36 13.30 9.46
N GLU A 98 -3.27 12.45 8.98
CA GLU A 98 -2.94 11.15 8.41
C GLU A 98 -2.80 11.26 6.89
N TYR A 99 -1.72 10.71 6.36
CA TYR A 99 -1.43 10.67 4.93
C TYR A 99 -1.84 9.32 4.36
N THR A 100 -2.59 9.33 3.26
CA THR A 100 -2.93 8.13 2.49
C THR A 100 -2.28 8.18 1.12
N TYR A 101 -1.41 7.21 0.86
CA TYR A 101 -0.71 7.02 -0.41
C TYR A 101 -1.41 5.95 -1.23
N TYR A 102 -1.67 6.26 -2.51
CA TYR A 102 -2.28 5.34 -3.47
C TYR A 102 -1.22 4.88 -4.46
N PHE A 103 -0.83 3.62 -4.36
CA PHE A 103 0.14 2.95 -5.22
C PHE A 103 -0.59 2.12 -6.27
N SER A 104 -0.15 2.19 -7.53
CA SER A 104 -0.65 1.36 -8.64
C SER A 104 0.51 0.91 -9.52
N TRP A 105 0.42 -0.29 -10.09
CA TRP A 105 1.44 -0.86 -10.96
C TRP A 105 0.95 -1.26 -12.35
N GLY A 106 -0.18 -0.69 -12.78
CA GLY A 106 -0.77 -0.90 -14.11
C GLY A 106 -2.06 -1.69 -14.06
#